data_AF-A0A5S3RJJ4-F1
#
_entry.id   AF-A0A5S3RJJ4-F1
#
_cell.length_a   1.000
_cell.length_b   1.000
_cell.length_c   1.000
_cell.angle_alpha   90.00
_cell.angle_beta   90.00
_cell.angle_gamma   90.00
#
_symmetry.space_group_name_H-M   'P 1'
#
loop_
_entity.id
_entity.type
_entity.pdbx_description
1 polymer ?
#
loop_
_entity_poly.entity_id
_entity_poly.type
_entity_poly.pdbx_seq_one_letter_code
_entity_poly.pdbx_strand_id
1 'polypeptide(L)'
;MNAATTADGSGNWTLSGSELDISALVNGALTVSATQTDSAGNISPTATAQIELDNLVPTTLAIDTPIATDDIVNASEDNNVLVSGSGAEAGATVAVNIDGVNASVAADASGNWSLSG
;
A
#
# COMPACT_ATOMS: atom_id res chain seq x y z
N MET A 1 -13.33 10.33 17.35
CA MET A 1 -14.15 9.66 18.40
C MET A 1 -13.22 8.78 19.22
N ASN A 2 -13.42 8.65 20.51
CA ASN A 2 -12.68 7.70 21.33
C ASN A 2 -13.57 6.45 21.49
N ALA A 3 -13.14 5.31 20.97
CA ALA A 3 -13.82 4.04 21.23
C ALA A 3 -13.47 3.55 22.64
N ALA A 4 -14.45 2.97 23.33
CA ALA A 4 -14.25 2.35 24.64
C ALA A 4 -15.03 1.03 24.71
N THR A 5 -14.49 0.07 25.45
CA THR A 5 -15.13 -1.22 25.73
C THR A 5 -14.86 -1.61 27.17
N THR A 6 -15.57 -2.61 27.67
CA THR A 6 -15.38 -3.15 29.02
C THR A 6 -14.67 -4.49 28.92
N ALA A 7 -13.62 -4.67 29.72
CA ALA A 7 -12.95 -5.97 29.82
C ALA A 7 -13.87 -7.00 30.51
N ASP A 8 -13.76 -8.26 30.11
CA ASP A 8 -14.44 -9.38 30.75
C ASP A 8 -13.86 -9.67 32.15
N GLY A 9 -14.46 -10.62 32.87
CA GLY A 9 -14.01 -11.00 34.21
C GLY A 9 -12.60 -11.63 34.27
N SER A 10 -11.98 -11.89 33.11
CA SER A 10 -10.60 -12.37 32.98
C SER A 10 -9.64 -11.29 32.46
N GLY A 11 -10.13 -10.07 32.20
CA GLY A 11 -9.33 -8.94 31.70
C GLY A 11 -9.22 -8.87 30.17
N ASN A 12 -9.91 -9.72 29.42
CA ASN A 12 -9.89 -9.65 27.96
C ASN A 12 -10.89 -8.61 27.46
N TRP A 13 -10.55 -7.91 26.40
CA TRP A 13 -11.44 -6.94 25.76
C TRP A 13 -11.29 -7.05 24.25
N THR A 14 -12.34 -6.68 23.53
CA THR A 14 -12.33 -6.65 22.07
C THR A 14 -13.20 -5.50 21.60
N LEU A 15 -12.75 -4.80 20.56
CA LEU A 15 -13.57 -3.92 19.74
C LEU A 15 -13.98 -4.70 18.49
N SER A 16 -15.24 -4.63 18.08
CA SER A 16 -15.76 -5.39 16.95
C SER A 16 -15.27 -4.90 15.58
N GLY A 17 -14.50 -3.80 15.55
CA GLY A 17 -13.83 -3.24 14.40
C GLY A 17 -14.60 -2.06 13.77
N SER A 18 -15.92 -1.98 14.01
CA SER A 18 -16.77 -0.89 13.52
C SER A 18 -16.69 0.39 14.35
N GLU A 19 -16.09 0.31 15.55
CA GLU A 19 -16.00 1.44 16.48
C GLU A 19 -14.93 2.46 16.09
N LEU A 20 -14.02 2.10 15.18
CA LEU A 20 -12.88 2.92 14.77
C LEU A 20 -12.84 3.03 13.24
N ASP A 21 -13.36 4.14 12.71
CA ASP A 21 -13.14 4.53 11.32
C ASP A 21 -11.88 5.39 11.23
N ILE A 22 -10.84 4.83 10.61
CA ILE A 22 -9.57 5.52 10.35
C ILE A 22 -9.37 5.89 8.88
N SER A 23 -10.38 5.71 8.03
CA SER A 23 -10.29 5.92 6.57
C SER A 23 -9.91 7.34 6.18
N ALA A 24 -10.23 8.32 7.03
CA ALA A 24 -9.90 9.73 6.84
C ALA A 24 -8.53 10.15 7.40
N LEU A 25 -7.79 9.24 8.03
CA LEU A 25 -6.43 9.54 8.50
C LEU A 25 -5.44 9.52 7.32
N VAL A 26 -4.31 10.22 7.51
CA VAL A 26 -3.23 10.25 6.52
C VAL A 26 -2.54 8.89 6.49
N ASN A 27 -2.26 8.39 5.28
CA ASN A 27 -1.49 7.17 5.09
C ASN A 27 -0.09 7.26 5.72
N GLY A 28 0.45 6.11 6.10
CA GLY A 28 1.72 5.95 6.79
C GLY A 28 1.57 5.48 8.23
N ALA A 29 2.61 5.72 9.04
CA ALA A 29 2.70 5.24 10.41
C ALA A 29 1.65 5.91 11.32
N LEU A 30 0.82 5.09 11.97
CA LEU A 30 -0.15 5.51 12.97
C LEU A 30 0.15 4.85 14.32
N THR A 31 -0.26 5.53 15.40
CA THR A 31 -0.11 5.03 16.77
C THR A 31 -1.47 4.65 17.35
N VAL A 32 -1.61 3.41 17.79
CA VAL A 32 -2.71 2.94 18.63
C VAL A 32 -2.34 3.21 20.09
N SER A 33 -3.30 3.71 20.89
CA SER A 33 -3.12 3.95 22.32
C SER A 33 -4.32 3.45 23.12
N ALA A 34 -4.06 2.93 24.33
CA ALA A 34 -5.09 2.44 25.24
C ALA A 34 -4.75 2.75 26.70
N THR A 35 -5.78 3.07 27.49
CA THR A 35 -5.74 3.19 28.95
C THR A 35 -6.95 2.45 29.54
N GLN A 36 -6.83 2.04 30.81
CA GLN A 36 -7.97 1.55 31.58
C GLN A 36 -8.19 2.41 32.82
N THR A 37 -9.43 2.47 33.28
CA THR A 37 -9.82 3.10 34.54
C THR A 37 -10.52 2.05 35.40
N ASP A 38 -10.07 1.84 36.63
CA ASP A 38 -10.72 0.92 37.56
C ASP A 38 -11.96 1.55 38.24
N SER A 39 -12.71 0.77 39.02
CA SER A 39 -13.93 1.23 39.70
C SER A 39 -13.67 2.29 40.78
N ALA A 40 -12.43 2.42 41.26
CA ALA A 40 -12.03 3.46 42.21
C ALA A 40 -11.54 4.74 41.51
N GLY A 41 -11.45 4.74 40.18
CA GLY A 41 -11.02 5.87 39.36
C GLY A 41 -9.51 5.93 39.10
N ASN A 42 -8.75 4.88 39.42
CA ASN A 42 -7.32 4.83 39.09
C ASN A 42 -7.14 4.55 37.59
N ILE A 43 -6.26 5.31 36.93
CA ILE A 43 -5.98 5.17 35.49
C ILE A 43 -4.62 4.47 35.29
N SER A 44 -4.55 3.52 34.37
CA SER A 44 -3.29 2.88 34.00
C SER A 44 -2.35 3.82 33.24
N PRO A 45 -1.04 3.51 33.17
CA PRO A 45 -0.19 4.04 32.12
C PRO A 45 -0.76 3.72 30.73
N THR A 46 -0.40 4.55 29.74
CA THR A 46 -0.79 4.34 28.34
C THR A 46 0.02 3.20 27.73
N ALA A 47 -0.67 2.22 27.16
CA ALA A 47 -0.07 1.23 26.27
C ALA A 47 -0.11 1.73 24.81
N THR A 48 0.91 1.43 24.02
CA THR A 48 0.98 1.85 22.61
C THR A 48 1.40 0.71 21.68
N ALA A 49 0.94 0.79 20.43
CA ALA A 49 1.37 -0.06 19.33
C ALA A 49 1.43 0.77 18.03
N GLN A 50 2.28 0.38 17.09
CA GLN A 50 2.35 1.01 15.76
C GLN A 50 1.58 0.17 14.75
N ILE A 51 0.90 0.86 13.84
CA ILE A 51 0.28 0.28 12.64
C ILE A 51 0.64 1.17 11.45
N GLU A 52 0.43 0.66 10.24
CA GLU A 52 0.55 1.43 9.00
C GLU A 52 -0.83 1.47 8.32
N LEU A 53 -1.29 2.67 8.00
CA LEU A 53 -2.46 2.86 7.14
C LEU A 53 -1.97 3.05 5.73
N ASP A 54 -2.36 2.14 4.84
CA ASP A 54 -2.23 2.31 3.41
C ASP A 54 -3.57 1.97 2.77
N ASN A 55 -4.30 3.01 2.39
CA ASN A 55 -5.58 2.92 1.70
C ASN A 55 -5.56 3.61 0.33
N LEU A 56 -4.37 3.90 -0.20
CA LEU A 56 -4.26 4.40 -1.57
C LEU A 56 -4.60 3.27 -2.54
N VAL A 57 -5.50 3.56 -3.48
CA VAL A 57 -5.78 2.64 -4.57
C VAL A 57 -4.77 2.91 -5.69
N PRO A 58 -4.20 1.87 -6.33
CA PRO A 58 -3.37 2.06 -7.51
C PRO A 58 -4.12 2.89 -8.57
N THR A 59 -3.45 3.87 -9.14
CA THR A 59 -4.01 4.67 -10.23
C THR A 59 -3.96 3.93 -11.57
N THR A 60 -4.55 4.50 -12.61
CA THR A 60 -4.45 3.95 -13.97
C THR A 60 -2.98 3.91 -14.41
N LEU A 61 -2.48 2.72 -14.75
CA LEU A 61 -1.20 2.55 -15.41
C LEU A 61 -1.29 3.08 -16.86
N ALA A 62 -0.27 3.80 -17.28
CA ALA A 62 -0.06 4.17 -18.67
C ALA A 62 1.15 3.42 -19.21
N ILE A 63 1.05 2.91 -20.43
CA ILE A 63 2.19 2.41 -21.21
C ILE A 63 2.58 3.54 -22.16
N ASP A 64 3.85 3.93 -22.12
CA ASP A 64 4.37 4.96 -23.00
C ASP A 64 4.56 4.38 -24.41
N THR A 65 4.19 5.17 -25.40
CA THR A 65 4.46 4.90 -26.82
C THR A 65 5.45 5.92 -27.36
N PRO A 66 6.32 5.55 -28.31
CA PRO A 66 6.35 4.24 -28.95
C PRO A 66 6.94 3.13 -28.08
N ILE A 67 6.46 1.90 -28.27
CA ILE A 67 7.19 0.69 -27.84
C ILE A 67 8.46 0.56 -28.68
N ALA A 68 9.56 0.12 -28.06
CA ALA A 68 10.90 0.25 -28.63
C ALA A 68 11.20 1.71 -29.00
N THR A 69 11.37 2.02 -30.29
CA THR A 69 11.66 3.39 -30.74
C THR A 69 10.62 3.97 -31.70
N ASP A 70 9.78 3.13 -32.30
CA ASP A 70 8.85 3.51 -33.36
C ASP A 70 7.58 2.64 -33.45
N ASP A 71 7.23 1.90 -32.39
CA ASP A 71 6.13 0.92 -32.33
C ASP A 71 6.32 -0.30 -33.27
N ILE A 72 7.51 -0.48 -33.83
CA ILE A 72 7.85 -1.61 -34.69
C ILE A 72 9.10 -2.30 -34.17
N VAL A 73 8.93 -3.48 -33.58
CA VAL A 73 10.06 -4.29 -33.12
C VAL A 73 10.76 -4.92 -34.33
N ASN A 74 12.01 -4.52 -34.58
CA ASN A 74 12.86 -5.12 -35.61
C ASN A 74 13.76 -6.24 -35.06
N ALA A 75 14.51 -6.92 -35.93
CA ALA A 75 15.36 -8.06 -35.56
C ALA A 75 16.54 -7.71 -34.61
N SER A 76 16.85 -6.42 -34.42
CA SER A 76 17.84 -5.98 -33.43
C SER A 76 17.20 -5.66 -32.06
N GLU A 77 15.87 -5.61 -31.99
CA GLU A 77 15.12 -5.22 -30.79
C GLU A 77 14.31 -6.38 -30.22
N ASP A 78 14.09 -7.46 -30.98
CA ASP A 78 13.23 -8.59 -30.62
C ASP A 78 13.67 -9.38 -29.38
N ASN A 79 14.94 -9.25 -29.00
CA ASN A 79 15.51 -9.85 -27.80
C ASN A 79 15.66 -8.87 -26.63
N ASN A 80 15.25 -7.61 -26.80
CA ASN A 80 15.31 -6.56 -25.78
C ASN A 80 14.30 -5.44 -26.10
N VAL A 81 13.01 -5.77 -26.03
CA VAL A 81 11.94 -4.81 -26.29
C VAL A 81 11.80 -3.86 -25.10
N LEU A 82 12.13 -2.59 -25.31
CA LEU A 82 11.90 -1.55 -24.31
C LEU A 82 10.40 -1.27 -24.16
N VAL A 83 9.91 -1.44 -22.94
CA VAL A 83 8.55 -1.04 -22.53
C VAL A 83 8.65 -0.18 -21.29
N SER A 84 8.08 1.02 -21.35
CA SER A 84 8.04 1.94 -20.21
C SER A 84 6.64 2.48 -19.99
N GLY A 85 6.47 3.16 -18.87
CA GLY A 85 5.22 3.80 -18.54
C GLY A 85 5.25 4.51 -17.20
N SER A 86 4.06 4.93 -16.78
CA SER A 86 3.84 5.68 -15.55
C SER A 86 2.52 5.28 -14.87
N GLY A 87 2.20 5.92 -13.75
CA GLY A 87 0.93 5.74 -13.04
C GLY A 87 0.92 4.55 -12.06
N ALA A 88 2.08 3.94 -11.81
CA ALA A 88 2.23 2.97 -10.74
C ALA A 88 2.37 3.70 -9.40
N GLU A 89 2.00 3.05 -8.31
CA GLU A 89 2.39 3.53 -6.99
C GLU A 89 3.90 3.34 -6.78
N ALA A 90 4.51 4.24 -6.00
CA ALA A 90 5.94 4.18 -5.72
C ALA A 90 6.34 2.84 -5.08
N GLY A 91 7.29 2.14 -5.69
CA GLY A 91 7.73 0.82 -5.22
C GLY A 91 6.79 -0.34 -5.56
N ALA A 92 5.62 -0.07 -6.13
CA ALA A 92 4.72 -1.13 -6.58
C ALA A 92 5.35 -1.92 -7.73
N THR A 93 5.04 -3.22 -7.79
CA THR A 93 5.48 -4.09 -8.88
C THR A 93 4.56 -3.94 -10.08
N VAL A 94 5.11 -3.55 -11.22
CA VAL A 94 4.45 -3.53 -12.51
C VAL A 94 4.77 -4.83 -13.25
N ALA A 95 3.73 -5.58 -13.63
CA ALA A 95 3.85 -6.78 -14.44
C ALA A 95 3.49 -6.46 -15.90
N VAL A 96 4.38 -6.82 -16.82
CA VAL A 96 4.19 -6.62 -18.26
C VAL A 96 4.16 -7.98 -18.95
N ASN A 97 3.19 -8.14 -19.86
CA ASN A 97 3.03 -9.32 -20.70
C ASN A 97 3.02 -8.91 -22.17
N ILE A 98 3.89 -9.51 -22.97
CA ILE A 98 3.86 -9.43 -24.44
C ILE A 98 3.56 -10.84 -24.96
N ASP A 99 2.29 -11.09 -25.30
CA ASP A 99 1.81 -12.36 -25.87
C ASP A 99 2.33 -13.63 -25.16
N GLY A 100 2.40 -13.59 -23.82
CA GLY A 100 2.87 -14.72 -23.01
C GLY A 100 4.32 -14.63 -22.51
N VAL A 101 5.11 -13.67 -23.01
CA VAL A 101 6.41 -13.31 -22.42
C VAL A 101 6.17 -12.35 -21.26
N ASN A 102 6.59 -12.73 -20.05
CA ASN A 102 6.31 -11.97 -18.83
C ASN A 102 7.58 -11.40 -18.24
N ALA A 103 7.51 -10.14 -17.80
CA ALA A 103 8.54 -9.49 -17.00
C ALA A 103 7.89 -8.60 -15.94
N SER A 104 8.67 -8.22 -14.92
CA SER A 104 8.19 -7.33 -13.87
C SER A 104 9.28 -6.39 -13.39
N VAL A 105 8.90 -5.17 -13.02
CA VAL A 105 9.80 -4.15 -12.47
C VAL A 105 9.10 -3.41 -11.33
N ALA A 106 9.87 -2.95 -10.35
CA ALA A 106 9.35 -2.04 -9.34
C ALA A 106 9.34 -0.60 -9.89
N ALA A 107 8.23 0.11 -9.71
CA ALA A 107 8.15 1.52 -10.08
C ALA A 107 9.04 2.40 -9.18
N ASP A 108 9.55 3.48 -9.74
CA ASP A 108 10.34 4.47 -9.02
C ASP A 108 9.50 5.29 -8.03
N ALA A 109 10.13 6.19 -7.29
CA ALA A 109 9.45 7.04 -6.30
C ALA A 109 8.42 8.02 -6.92
N SER A 110 8.42 8.20 -8.24
CA SER A 110 7.46 9.01 -8.99
C SER A 110 6.41 8.18 -9.71
N GLY A 111 6.44 6.85 -9.56
CA GLY A 111 5.50 5.94 -10.23
C GLY A 111 5.85 5.63 -11.68
N ASN A 112 7.05 5.97 -12.15
CA ASN A 112 7.52 5.59 -13.48
C ASN A 112 8.15 4.19 -13.43
N TRP A 113 8.06 3.48 -14.54
CA TRP A 113 8.59 2.14 -14.65
C TRP A 113 9.14 1.92 -16.07
N SER A 114 10.16 1.08 -16.18
CA SER A 114 10.77 0.72 -17.47
C SER A 114 11.37 -0.67 -17.39
N LEU A 115 11.10 -1.46 -18.42
CA LEU A 115 11.62 -2.79 -18.65
C LEU A 115 12.49 -2.75 -19.90
N SER A 116 13.74 -3.10 -19.72
CA SER A 116 14.67 -3.47 -20.79
C SER A 116 15.34 -4.77 -20.36
N GLY A 117 15.37 -5.78 -21.22
CA GLY A 117 15.91 -7.10 -20.90
C GLY A 117 16.09 -7.94 -22.15
#